data_AF-A0A3B8V5W2-F1
#
_entry.id   AF-A0A3B8V5W2-F1
#
_cell.length_a   1.000
_cell.length_b   1.000
_cell.length_c   1.000
_cell.angle_alpha   90.00
_cell.angle_beta   90.00
_cell.angle_gamma   90.00
#
_symmetry.space_group_name_H-M   'P 1'
#
loop_
_entity.id
_entity.type
_entity.pdbx_description
1 polymer ?
#
loop_
_entity_poly.entity_id
_entity_poly.type
_entity_poly.pdbx_seq_one_letter_code
_entity_poly.pdbx_strand_id
1 'polypeptide(L)'
;MCPVITEMGKAAAILEWAVGKMEERYELLREAGVRDIRGYNDLTEEELREAFEPSNDVEWAKLPKKLPYMVFVIDELADLMMTNKEVEHSIVRIAQKARAVGMHLILATQRPQANVVTGLIKSNMPCRVSFKVASGMDSRIVLDQKGAELLLGMGDMMIVTPDSTEIRRGQGTLVTDRETRQVAKFLKTVAGPTFERSLLQVKAPSSGGDADAGGEGGERDPLFDQAVEIMIETGRGSVSLLQRRMAIGYSRASRLVDQMGLAGILSDHKGSVAREVLITLEDWHRMKRLEDGLDASNAAEDLDGDFGDDDAGGVPAELPGEHRY
;
A
#
# COMPACT_ATOMS: atom_id res chain seq x y z
N MET A 1 -18.20 -1.67 -4.16
CA MET A 1 -18.38 -0.22 -4.46
C MET A 1 -18.46 0.57 -3.15
N CYS A 2 -18.39 1.90 -3.17
CA CYS A 2 -18.75 2.74 -2.02
C CYS A 2 -19.74 3.83 -2.46
N PRO A 3 -20.43 4.51 -1.53
CA PRO A 3 -21.19 5.72 -1.85
C PRO A 3 -20.28 6.79 -2.44
N VAL A 4 -20.86 7.79 -3.12
CA VAL A 4 -20.11 8.96 -3.59
C VAL A 4 -19.39 9.60 -2.39
N ILE A 5 -18.10 9.83 -2.55
CA ILE A 5 -17.23 10.33 -1.48
C ILE A 5 -17.12 11.84 -1.62
N THR A 6 -17.61 12.55 -0.61
CA THR A 6 -17.57 14.02 -0.55
C THR A 6 -16.48 14.55 0.38
N GLU A 7 -15.97 13.70 1.27
CA GLU A 7 -14.96 14.07 2.27
C GLU A 7 -13.54 13.76 1.75
N MET A 8 -12.69 14.79 1.66
CA MET A 8 -11.34 14.67 1.08
C MET A 8 -10.45 13.69 1.87
N GLY A 9 -10.50 13.71 3.20
CA GLY A 9 -9.72 12.78 4.03
C GLY A 9 -10.12 11.32 3.81
N LYS A 10 -11.42 11.06 3.59
CA LYS A 10 -11.92 9.72 3.25
C LYS A 10 -11.49 9.30 1.86
N ALA A 11 -11.48 10.21 0.89
CA ALA A 11 -11.03 9.93 -0.46
C ALA A 11 -9.54 9.53 -0.51
N ALA A 12 -8.68 10.21 0.26
CA ALA A 12 -7.27 9.84 0.38
C ALA A 12 -7.10 8.41 0.93
N ALA A 13 -7.81 8.09 2.01
CA ALA A 13 -7.76 6.76 2.61
C ALA A 13 -8.35 5.66 1.70
N ILE A 14 -9.28 5.99 0.79
CA ILE A 14 -9.77 5.06 -0.23
C ILE A 14 -8.72 4.76 -1.29
N LEU A 15 -7.87 5.74 -1.66
CA LEU A 15 -6.76 5.50 -2.57
C LEU A 15 -5.70 4.59 -1.92
N GLU A 16 -5.42 4.76 -0.63
CA GLU A 16 -4.56 3.83 0.11
C GLU A 16 -5.17 2.43 0.18
N TRP A 17 -6.48 2.32 0.44
CA TRP A 17 -7.19 1.05 0.36
C TRP A 17 -7.08 0.42 -1.04
N ALA A 18 -7.18 1.23 -2.10
CA ALA A 18 -7.05 0.76 -3.48
C ALA A 18 -5.64 0.21 -3.75
N VAL A 19 -4.59 0.83 -3.21
CA VAL A 19 -3.23 0.28 -3.24
C VAL A 19 -3.20 -1.09 -2.55
N GLY A 20 -3.78 -1.23 -1.36
CA GLY A 20 -3.85 -2.53 -0.67
C GLY A 20 -4.61 -3.59 -1.48
N LYS A 21 -5.75 -3.22 -2.08
CA LYS A 21 -6.55 -4.11 -2.93
C LYS A 21 -5.82 -4.52 -4.20
N MET A 22 -4.99 -3.64 -4.75
CA MET A 22 -4.14 -3.93 -5.90
C MET A 22 -3.12 -5.01 -5.57
N GLU A 23 -2.44 -4.92 -4.42
CA GLU A 23 -1.48 -5.94 -3.98
C GLU A 23 -2.18 -7.28 -3.69
N GLU A 24 -3.34 -7.27 -3.04
CA GLU A 24 -4.16 -8.48 -2.81
C GLU A 24 -4.49 -9.19 -4.13
N ARG A 25 -4.87 -8.43 -5.16
CA ARG A 25 -5.16 -9.01 -6.48
C ARG A 25 -3.90 -9.56 -7.14
N TYR A 26 -2.75 -8.92 -6.97
CA TYR A 26 -1.49 -9.44 -7.52
C TYR A 26 -1.13 -10.80 -6.92
N GLU A 27 -1.32 -10.96 -5.62
CA GLU A 27 -1.13 -12.24 -4.93
C GLU A 27 -2.08 -13.31 -5.48
N LEU A 28 -3.37 -12.97 -5.68
CA LEU A 28 -4.33 -13.88 -6.33
C LEU A 28 -3.90 -14.29 -7.74
N LEU A 29 -3.41 -13.34 -8.56
CA LEU A 29 -2.93 -13.67 -9.91
C LEU A 29 -1.70 -14.60 -9.85
N ARG A 30 -0.79 -14.34 -8.90
CA ARG A 30 0.44 -15.13 -8.72
C ARG A 30 0.13 -16.56 -8.29
N GLU A 31 -0.72 -16.72 -7.27
CA GLU A 31 -1.17 -18.04 -6.79
C GLU A 31 -1.92 -18.80 -7.88
N ALA A 32 -2.75 -18.11 -8.65
CA ALA A 32 -3.44 -18.69 -9.82
C ALA A 32 -2.52 -18.97 -11.03
N GLY A 33 -1.25 -18.58 -11.00
CA GLY A 33 -0.30 -18.80 -12.10
C GLY A 33 -0.60 -17.97 -13.37
N VAL A 34 -1.38 -16.88 -13.27
CA VAL A 34 -1.82 -16.06 -14.41
C VAL A 34 -1.19 -14.67 -14.40
N ARG A 35 -1.11 -14.03 -15.58
CA ARG A 35 -0.44 -12.73 -15.74
C ARG A 35 -1.35 -11.53 -15.55
N ASP A 36 -2.64 -11.66 -15.82
CA ASP A 36 -3.60 -10.57 -15.75
C ASP A 36 -5.00 -11.04 -15.34
N ILE A 37 -5.87 -10.06 -15.06
CA ILE A 37 -7.25 -10.27 -14.64
C ILE A 37 -8.08 -11.06 -15.67
N ARG A 38 -7.76 -10.96 -16.97
CA ARG A 38 -8.47 -11.72 -18.00
C ARG A 38 -8.13 -13.20 -17.87
N GLY A 39 -6.82 -13.51 -17.77
CA GLY A 39 -6.36 -14.86 -17.48
C GLY A 39 -7.03 -15.44 -16.24
N TYR A 40 -7.08 -14.69 -15.13
CA TYR A 40 -7.78 -15.15 -13.92
C TYR A 40 -9.28 -15.40 -14.16
N ASN A 41 -9.94 -14.50 -14.89
CA ASN A 41 -11.36 -14.62 -15.21
C ASN A 41 -11.68 -15.66 -16.27
N ASP A 42 -10.70 -16.21 -16.97
CA ASP A 42 -10.88 -17.30 -17.92
C ASP A 42 -10.70 -18.67 -17.26
N LEU A 43 -10.09 -18.73 -16.06
CA LEU A 43 -9.94 -19.97 -15.31
C LEU A 43 -11.29 -20.62 -14.97
N THR A 44 -11.30 -21.94 -15.08
CA THR A 44 -12.36 -22.85 -14.66
C THR A 44 -12.34 -23.06 -13.15
N GLU A 45 -13.41 -23.66 -12.60
CA GLU A 45 -13.46 -24.01 -11.18
C GLU A 45 -12.41 -25.07 -10.83
N GLU A 46 -12.17 -26.03 -11.73
CA GLU A 46 -11.14 -27.06 -11.57
C GLU A 46 -9.73 -26.45 -11.47
N GLU A 47 -9.37 -25.56 -12.40
CA GLU A 47 -8.06 -24.88 -12.41
C GLU A 47 -7.86 -24.00 -11.16
N LEU A 48 -8.93 -23.32 -10.70
CA LEU A 48 -8.86 -22.54 -9.45
C LEU A 48 -8.71 -23.44 -8.21
N ARG A 49 -9.30 -24.64 -8.19
CA ARG A 49 -9.10 -25.59 -7.08
C ARG A 49 -7.69 -26.16 -7.08
N GLU A 50 -7.14 -26.44 -8.25
CA GLU A 50 -5.76 -26.91 -8.40
C GLU A 50 -4.76 -25.84 -7.97
N ALA A 51 -4.97 -24.57 -8.37
CA ALA A 51 -4.03 -23.50 -8.06
C ALA A 51 -4.03 -23.07 -6.58
N PHE A 52 -5.19 -23.09 -5.91
CA PHE A 52 -5.34 -22.58 -4.54
C PHE A 52 -5.43 -23.69 -3.47
N GLU A 53 -5.59 -24.96 -3.87
CA GLU A 53 -5.66 -26.13 -2.99
C GLU A 53 -6.48 -25.90 -1.70
N PRO A 54 -7.75 -25.45 -1.79
CA PRO A 54 -8.53 -25.11 -0.61
C PRO A 54 -8.73 -26.33 0.30
N SER A 55 -8.46 -26.18 1.60
CA SER A 55 -8.50 -27.27 2.57
C SER A 55 -9.92 -27.73 2.91
N ASN A 56 -10.92 -26.89 2.67
CA ASN A 56 -12.33 -27.16 2.94
C ASN A 56 -13.27 -26.28 2.11
N ASP A 57 -14.57 -26.60 2.13
CA ASP A 57 -15.60 -25.86 1.39
C ASP A 57 -15.74 -24.39 1.84
N VAL A 58 -15.38 -24.07 3.09
CA VAL A 58 -15.47 -22.69 3.61
C VAL A 58 -14.38 -21.81 3.00
N GLU A 59 -13.17 -22.33 2.86
CA GLU A 59 -12.07 -21.65 2.18
C GLU A 59 -12.37 -21.49 0.69
N TRP A 60 -12.88 -22.55 0.06
CA TRP A 60 -13.32 -22.50 -1.33
C TRP A 60 -14.39 -21.43 -1.56
N ALA A 61 -15.37 -21.31 -0.67
CA ALA A 61 -16.44 -20.31 -0.78
C ALA A 61 -15.95 -18.86 -0.66
N LYS A 62 -14.82 -18.61 0.01
CA LYS A 62 -14.24 -17.27 0.16
C LYS A 62 -13.41 -16.84 -1.06
N LEU A 63 -12.88 -17.80 -1.82
CA LEU A 63 -12.06 -17.50 -2.98
C LEU A 63 -12.90 -16.86 -4.10
N PRO A 64 -12.54 -15.66 -4.60
CA PRO A 64 -13.30 -14.99 -5.63
C PRO A 64 -13.23 -15.76 -6.96
N LYS A 65 -14.38 -16.16 -7.51
CA LYS A 65 -14.41 -16.93 -8.77
C LYS A 65 -14.16 -16.09 -10.01
N LYS A 66 -14.46 -14.79 -9.92
CA LYS A 66 -14.15 -13.78 -10.93
C LYS A 66 -13.79 -12.48 -10.22
N LEU A 67 -12.89 -11.72 -10.83
CA LEU A 67 -12.47 -10.40 -10.38
C LEU A 67 -13.13 -9.34 -11.29
N PRO A 68 -13.90 -8.39 -10.75
CA PRO A 68 -14.44 -7.29 -11.55
C PRO A 68 -13.35 -6.25 -11.85
N TYR A 69 -13.48 -5.53 -12.97
CA TYR A 69 -12.70 -4.31 -13.16
C TYR A 69 -13.11 -3.24 -12.14
N MET A 70 -12.15 -2.51 -11.59
CA MET A 70 -12.40 -1.38 -10.70
C MET A 70 -11.98 -0.08 -11.38
N VAL A 71 -12.90 0.89 -11.45
CA VAL A 71 -12.62 2.21 -12.00
C VAL A 71 -12.80 3.24 -10.91
N PHE A 72 -11.75 4.02 -10.66
CA PHE A 72 -11.72 5.11 -9.69
C PHE A 72 -11.78 6.43 -10.45
N VAL A 73 -12.84 7.20 -10.23
CA VAL A 73 -13.06 8.49 -10.89
C VAL A 73 -12.94 9.60 -9.85
N ILE A 74 -12.00 10.53 -10.07
CA ILE A 74 -11.78 11.72 -9.26
C ILE A 74 -12.15 12.92 -10.13
N ASP A 75 -13.24 13.60 -9.78
CA ASP A 75 -13.78 14.72 -10.56
C ASP A 75 -12.93 16.01 -10.43
N GLU A 76 -12.32 16.22 -9.26
CA GLU A 76 -11.42 17.34 -9.02
C GLU A 76 -10.19 16.89 -8.23
N LEU A 77 -9.10 16.61 -8.96
CA LEU A 77 -7.82 16.18 -8.39
C LEU A 77 -7.18 17.26 -7.52
N ALA A 78 -7.36 18.54 -7.86
CA ALA A 78 -6.72 19.63 -7.13
C ALA A 78 -7.10 19.65 -5.66
N ASP A 79 -8.38 19.42 -5.36
CA ASP A 79 -8.88 19.46 -3.99
C ASP A 79 -8.30 18.32 -3.13
N LEU A 80 -7.98 17.16 -3.73
CA LEU A 80 -7.28 16.07 -3.03
C LEU A 80 -5.80 16.39 -2.82
N MET A 81 -5.11 16.86 -3.86
CA MET A 81 -3.67 17.16 -3.82
C MET A 81 -3.32 18.26 -2.82
N MET A 82 -4.20 19.25 -2.66
CA MET A 82 -4.02 20.34 -1.69
C MET A 82 -4.27 19.91 -0.24
N THR A 83 -5.01 18.83 -0.03
CA THR A 83 -5.44 18.39 1.31
C THR A 83 -4.53 17.31 1.88
N ASN A 84 -3.95 16.42 1.05
CA ASN A 84 -3.12 15.31 1.53
C ASN A 84 -2.00 14.95 0.55
N LYS A 85 -0.74 15.04 1.01
CA LYS A 85 0.46 14.75 0.22
C LYS A 85 0.59 13.28 -0.18
N GLU A 86 0.00 12.35 0.58
CA GLU A 86 0.06 10.90 0.30
C GLU A 86 -0.83 10.47 -0.88
N VAL A 87 -1.72 11.36 -1.34
CA VAL A 87 -2.60 11.12 -2.50
C VAL A 87 -1.78 10.90 -3.76
N GLU A 88 -0.75 11.73 -4.00
CA GLU A 88 0.10 11.62 -5.18
C GLU A 88 0.79 10.27 -5.24
N HIS A 89 1.37 9.84 -4.11
CA HIS A 89 2.05 8.56 -3.99
C HIS A 89 1.11 7.38 -4.29
N SER A 90 -0.11 7.43 -3.74
CA SER A 90 -1.13 6.39 -3.99
C SER A 90 -1.54 6.34 -5.46
N ILE A 91 -1.76 7.50 -6.10
CA ILE A 91 -2.10 7.59 -7.53
C ILE A 91 -0.97 7.01 -8.38
N VAL A 92 0.28 7.41 -8.13
CA VAL A 92 1.44 6.92 -8.88
C VAL A 92 1.58 5.41 -8.74
N ARG A 93 1.46 4.87 -7.52
CA ARG A 93 1.59 3.44 -7.28
C ARG A 93 0.52 2.62 -7.99
N ILE A 94 -0.73 3.09 -7.97
CA ILE A 94 -1.82 2.48 -8.73
C ILE A 94 -1.51 2.56 -10.23
N ALA A 95 -1.22 3.74 -10.77
CA ALA A 95 -0.97 3.94 -12.20
C ALA A 95 0.16 3.04 -12.75
N GLN A 96 1.19 2.75 -11.95
CA GLN A 96 2.32 1.90 -12.35
C GLN A 96 1.98 0.41 -12.46
N LYS A 97 1.13 -0.12 -11.58
CA LYS A 97 0.98 -1.57 -11.39
C LYS A 97 -0.45 -2.08 -11.62
N ALA A 98 -1.45 -1.20 -11.57
CA ALA A 98 -2.85 -1.60 -11.55
C ALA A 98 -3.38 -2.25 -12.85
N ARG A 99 -2.69 -2.06 -13.99
CA ARG A 99 -3.16 -2.53 -15.31
C ARG A 99 -3.42 -4.04 -15.34
N ALA A 100 -2.50 -4.84 -14.82
CA ALA A 100 -2.64 -6.31 -14.85
C ALA A 100 -3.79 -6.79 -13.97
N VAL A 101 -4.03 -6.14 -12.84
CA VAL A 101 -5.08 -6.50 -11.87
C VAL A 101 -6.44 -5.86 -12.15
N GLY A 102 -6.59 -5.20 -13.30
CA GLY A 102 -7.85 -4.62 -13.77
C GLY A 102 -8.36 -3.46 -12.93
N MET A 103 -7.45 -2.61 -12.43
CA MET A 103 -7.78 -1.39 -11.71
C MET A 103 -7.36 -0.17 -12.54
N HIS A 104 -8.24 0.82 -12.67
CA HIS A 104 -8.07 1.97 -13.57
C HIS A 104 -8.41 3.29 -12.87
N LEU A 105 -7.66 4.34 -13.19
CA LEU A 105 -7.87 5.69 -12.67
C LEU A 105 -8.33 6.64 -13.77
N ILE A 106 -9.31 7.47 -13.45
CA ILE A 106 -9.73 8.64 -14.24
C ILE A 106 -9.59 9.85 -13.32
N LEU A 107 -8.69 10.76 -13.69
CA LEU A 107 -8.40 11.97 -12.93
C LEU A 107 -8.85 13.17 -13.76
N ALA A 108 -9.77 13.97 -13.22
CA ALA A 108 -10.22 15.22 -13.80
C ALA A 108 -9.84 16.38 -12.88
N THR A 109 -9.67 17.56 -13.47
CA THR A 109 -9.44 18.80 -12.74
C THR A 109 -9.80 19.99 -13.61
N GLN A 110 -10.34 21.04 -13.00
CA GLN A 110 -10.50 22.34 -13.64
C GLN A 110 -9.31 23.28 -13.41
N ARG A 111 -8.35 22.86 -12.56
CA ARG A 111 -7.16 23.64 -12.19
C ARG A 111 -5.90 22.98 -12.74
N PRO A 112 -5.58 23.15 -14.04
CA PRO A 112 -4.40 22.55 -14.67
C PRO A 112 -3.11 23.28 -14.23
N GLN A 113 -2.75 23.16 -12.95
CA GLN A 113 -1.57 23.78 -12.34
C GLN A 113 -0.46 22.74 -12.15
N ALA A 114 0.80 23.17 -12.17
CA ALA A 114 1.95 22.27 -12.10
C ALA A 114 2.06 21.51 -10.75
N ASN A 115 1.52 22.07 -9.67
CA ASN A 115 1.41 21.43 -8.35
C ASN A 115 0.23 20.43 -8.25
N VAL A 116 -0.70 20.44 -9.21
CA VAL A 116 -1.82 19.48 -9.30
C VAL A 116 -1.47 18.38 -10.29
N VAL A 117 -1.06 18.76 -11.50
CA VAL A 117 -0.63 17.85 -12.57
C VAL A 117 0.89 17.79 -12.60
N THR A 118 1.44 17.13 -11.58
CA THR A 118 2.88 17.04 -11.38
C THR A 118 3.56 16.19 -12.45
N GLY A 119 4.90 16.25 -12.51
CA GLY A 119 5.68 15.39 -13.40
C GLY A 119 5.50 13.89 -13.11
N LEU A 120 5.32 13.51 -11.85
CA LEU A 120 5.09 12.12 -11.45
C LEU A 120 3.72 11.61 -11.90
N ILE A 121 2.68 12.43 -11.80
CA ILE A 121 1.36 12.08 -12.34
C ILE A 121 1.45 11.90 -13.85
N LYS A 122 2.08 12.84 -14.56
CA LYS A 122 2.22 12.78 -16.03
C LYS A 122 3.00 11.56 -16.50
N SER A 123 4.11 11.20 -15.85
CA SER A 123 4.94 10.07 -16.28
C SER A 123 4.23 8.72 -16.14
N ASN A 124 3.23 8.62 -15.26
CA ASN A 124 2.48 7.38 -15.03
C ASN A 124 1.07 7.38 -15.66
N MET A 125 0.58 8.53 -16.13
CA MET A 125 -0.72 8.67 -16.81
C MET A 125 -0.52 9.13 -18.26
N PRO A 126 -0.22 8.20 -19.19
CA PRO A 126 0.12 8.52 -20.58
C PRO A 126 -1.09 8.87 -21.46
N CYS A 127 -2.30 8.43 -21.09
CA CYS A 127 -3.53 8.85 -21.77
C CYS A 127 -4.00 10.18 -21.18
N ARG A 128 -4.13 11.21 -22.01
CA ARG A 128 -4.49 12.57 -21.56
C ARG A 128 -5.53 13.18 -22.48
N VAL A 129 -6.49 13.85 -21.88
CA VAL A 129 -7.54 14.58 -22.57
C VAL A 129 -7.55 15.99 -22.01
N SER A 130 -7.53 16.99 -22.88
CA SER A 130 -7.70 18.39 -22.50
C SER A 130 -8.86 18.98 -23.29
N PHE A 131 -9.85 19.49 -22.56
CA PHE A 131 -10.84 20.41 -23.11
C PHE A 131 -10.25 21.81 -23.21
N LYS A 132 -11.05 22.78 -23.65
CA LYS A 132 -10.64 24.18 -23.70
C LYS A 132 -10.08 24.65 -22.35
N VAL A 133 -8.85 25.15 -22.38
CA VAL A 133 -8.17 25.79 -21.23
C VAL A 133 -7.98 27.28 -21.48
N ALA A 134 -7.61 28.03 -20.44
CA ALA A 134 -7.49 29.48 -20.51
C ALA A 134 -6.23 29.95 -21.26
N SER A 135 -5.12 29.21 -21.14
CA SER A 135 -3.84 29.63 -21.70
C SER A 135 -3.03 28.47 -22.30
N GLY A 136 -2.09 28.80 -23.18
CA GLY A 136 -1.14 27.81 -23.70
C GLY A 136 -0.18 27.26 -22.62
N MET A 137 -0.05 27.93 -21.47
CA MET A 137 0.66 27.37 -20.32
C MET A 137 -0.13 26.22 -19.70
N ASP A 138 -1.43 26.40 -19.50
CA ASP A 138 -2.35 25.37 -19.00
C ASP A 138 -2.40 24.16 -19.96
N SER A 139 -2.43 24.42 -21.27
CA SER A 139 -2.36 23.37 -22.29
C SER A 139 -1.10 22.54 -22.13
N ARG A 140 0.05 23.21 -21.93
CA ARG A 140 1.34 22.52 -21.73
C ARG A 140 1.37 21.74 -20.42
N ILE A 141 0.71 22.21 -19.37
CA ILE A 141 0.65 21.48 -18.10
C ILE A 141 -0.04 20.13 -18.29
N VAL A 142 -1.10 20.04 -19.09
CA VAL A 142 -1.85 18.80 -19.32
C VAL A 142 -1.26 17.95 -20.46
N LEU A 143 -0.97 18.56 -21.61
CA LEU A 143 -0.63 17.84 -22.86
C LEU A 143 0.86 17.86 -23.20
N ASP A 144 1.69 18.54 -22.41
CA ASP A 144 3.10 18.85 -22.73
C ASP A 144 3.27 19.71 -24.03
N GLN A 145 2.17 20.16 -24.62
CA GLN A 145 2.11 20.95 -25.85
C GLN A 145 1.04 22.05 -25.74
N LYS A 146 1.18 23.09 -26.57
CA LYS A 146 0.15 24.13 -26.74
C LYS A 146 -0.93 23.66 -27.72
N GLY A 147 -2.11 24.25 -27.64
CA GLY A 147 -3.20 24.04 -28.59
C GLY A 147 -4.57 23.95 -27.93
N ALA A 148 -4.66 23.47 -26.69
CA ALA A 148 -5.94 23.32 -26.00
C ALA A 148 -6.61 24.68 -25.70
N GLU A 149 -5.83 25.77 -25.61
CA GLU A 149 -6.34 27.14 -25.48
C GLU A 149 -7.11 27.63 -26.72
N LEU A 150 -6.87 26.99 -27.87
CA LEU A 150 -7.51 27.33 -29.15
C LEU A 150 -8.79 26.53 -29.39
N LEU A 151 -9.16 25.63 -28.47
CA LEU A 151 -10.39 24.84 -28.58
C LEU A 151 -11.63 25.74 -28.45
N LEU A 152 -12.72 25.29 -29.05
CA LEU A 152 -13.97 26.03 -29.14
C LEU A 152 -14.79 25.96 -27.84
N GLY A 153 -14.50 24.97 -26.98
CA GLY A 153 -15.31 24.63 -25.81
C GLY A 153 -16.45 23.66 -26.19
N MET A 154 -17.45 23.51 -25.32
CA MET A 154 -18.66 22.70 -25.59
C MET A 154 -18.34 21.28 -26.10
N GLY A 155 -17.38 20.60 -25.48
CA GLY A 155 -16.98 19.23 -25.84
C GLY A 155 -15.81 19.12 -26.83
N ASP A 156 -15.37 20.20 -27.44
CA ASP A 156 -14.14 20.19 -28.27
C ASP A 156 -12.92 19.87 -27.40
N MET A 157 -12.14 18.87 -27.80
CA MET A 157 -11.05 18.30 -26.98
C MET A 157 -9.84 17.88 -27.81
N MET A 158 -8.68 17.85 -27.14
CA MET A 158 -7.44 17.27 -27.62
C MET A 158 -7.11 16.02 -26.82
N ILE A 159 -6.67 14.97 -27.51
CA ILE A 159 -6.41 13.64 -26.95
C ILE A 159 -5.00 13.21 -27.30
N VAL A 160 -4.28 12.72 -26.29
CA VAL A 160 -3.01 12.00 -26.44
C VAL A 160 -3.23 10.61 -25.88
N THR A 161 -2.86 9.59 -26.65
CA THR A 161 -2.99 8.18 -26.27
C THR A 161 -1.62 7.60 -25.92
N PRO A 162 -1.54 6.51 -25.13
CA PRO A 162 -0.25 5.90 -24.82
C PRO A 162 0.55 5.45 -26.06
N ASP A 163 -0.13 5.14 -27.15
CA ASP A 163 0.47 4.62 -28.38
C ASP A 163 1.06 5.73 -29.29
N SER A 164 0.78 7.01 -29.02
CA SER A 164 1.24 8.11 -29.88
C SER A 164 1.33 9.43 -29.13
N THR A 165 2.40 10.19 -29.39
CA THR A 165 2.58 11.58 -28.91
C THR A 165 1.85 12.60 -29.78
N GLU A 166 1.28 12.17 -30.91
CA GLU A 166 0.47 13.02 -31.78
C GLU A 166 -0.84 13.41 -31.07
N ILE A 167 -1.12 14.71 -31.04
CA ILE A 167 -2.39 15.22 -30.52
C ILE A 167 -3.47 15.01 -31.57
N ARG A 168 -4.52 14.29 -31.18
CA ARG A 168 -5.74 14.14 -31.98
C ARG A 168 -6.81 15.07 -31.44
N ARG A 169 -7.39 15.88 -32.31
CA ARG A 169 -8.58 16.68 -31.97
C ARG A 169 -9.83 15.81 -32.11
N GLY A 170 -10.75 15.92 -31.16
CA GLY A 170 -12.02 15.19 -31.16
C GLY A 170 -13.15 16.04 -30.61
N GLN A 171 -14.39 15.61 -30.87
CA GLN A 171 -15.59 16.25 -30.36
C GLN A 171 -16.27 15.31 -29.36
N GLY A 172 -16.38 15.78 -28.11
CA GLY A 172 -17.11 15.11 -27.04
C GLY A 172 -18.59 15.00 -27.36
N THR A 173 -19.18 13.85 -27.05
CA THR A 173 -20.62 13.64 -27.18
C THR A 173 -21.32 14.34 -26.04
N LEU A 174 -22.29 15.20 -26.37
CA LEU A 174 -23.15 15.82 -25.37
C LEU A 174 -24.08 14.78 -24.77
N VAL A 175 -24.04 14.63 -23.45
CA VAL A 175 -25.02 13.87 -22.68
C VAL A 175 -25.65 14.82 -21.69
N THR A 176 -26.98 14.95 -21.73
CA THR A 176 -27.70 15.86 -20.85
C THR A 176 -27.91 15.24 -19.46
N ASP A 177 -28.07 16.08 -18.44
CA ASP A 177 -28.41 15.62 -17.08
C ASP A 177 -29.68 14.76 -17.03
N ARG A 178 -30.62 15.02 -17.96
CA ARG A 178 -31.85 14.24 -18.07
C ARG A 178 -31.55 12.81 -18.53
N GLU A 179 -30.71 12.64 -19.55
CA GLU A 179 -30.29 11.33 -20.04
C GLU A 179 -29.50 10.59 -18.96
N THR A 180 -28.56 11.25 -18.29
CA THR A 180 -27.81 10.67 -17.17
C THR A 180 -28.74 10.18 -16.06
N ARG A 181 -29.74 10.99 -15.66
CA ARG A 181 -30.74 10.61 -14.65
C ARG A 181 -31.60 9.43 -15.11
N GLN A 182 -31.97 9.37 -16.39
CA GLN A 182 -32.75 8.26 -16.95
C GLN A 182 -31.96 6.96 -16.91
N VAL A 183 -30.69 6.98 -17.33
CA VAL A 183 -29.80 5.81 -17.27
C VAL A 183 -29.59 5.37 -15.82
N ALA A 184 -29.29 6.31 -14.90
CA ALA A 184 -29.14 6.00 -13.49
C ALA A 184 -30.42 5.40 -12.88
N LYS A 185 -31.60 5.87 -13.27
CA LYS A 185 -32.89 5.32 -12.82
C LYS A 185 -33.09 3.90 -13.34
N PHE A 186 -32.78 3.65 -14.61
CA PHE A 186 -32.86 2.31 -15.20
C PHE A 186 -31.90 1.33 -14.51
N LEU A 187 -30.64 1.72 -14.27
CA LEU A 187 -29.68 0.84 -13.60
C LEU A 187 -30.13 0.43 -12.19
N LYS A 188 -30.79 1.33 -11.46
CA LYS A 188 -31.36 1.03 -10.14
C LYS A 188 -32.51 0.00 -10.17
N THR A 189 -33.19 -0.18 -11.30
CA THR A 189 -34.20 -1.24 -11.44
C THR A 189 -33.60 -2.60 -11.77
N VAL A 190 -32.36 -2.63 -12.28
CA VAL A 190 -31.65 -3.86 -12.64
C VAL A 190 -31.02 -4.51 -11.41
N ALA A 191 -30.33 -3.73 -10.57
CA ALA A 191 -29.70 -4.22 -9.35
C ALA A 191 -29.51 -3.13 -8.30
N GLY A 192 -29.61 -3.52 -7.02
CA GLY A 192 -29.25 -2.67 -5.90
C GLY A 192 -27.72 -2.52 -5.77
N PRO A 193 -27.23 -1.40 -5.19
CA PRO A 193 -25.79 -1.22 -5.00
C PRO A 193 -25.23 -2.17 -3.94
N THR A 194 -24.17 -2.91 -4.30
CA THR A 194 -23.40 -3.71 -3.34
C THR A 194 -22.17 -2.92 -2.87
N PHE A 195 -22.23 -2.48 -1.61
CA PHE A 195 -21.13 -1.74 -1.00
C PHE A 195 -20.11 -2.66 -0.34
N GLU A 196 -18.83 -2.34 -0.55
CA GLU A 196 -17.71 -3.01 0.08
C GLU A 196 -17.62 -2.53 1.53
N ARG A 197 -17.76 -3.45 2.48
CA ARG A 197 -17.79 -3.09 3.91
C ARG A 197 -16.50 -2.45 4.36
N SER A 198 -15.35 -2.91 3.86
CA SER A 198 -14.06 -2.32 4.19
C SER A 198 -14.00 -0.84 3.81
N LEU A 199 -14.55 -0.46 2.64
CA LEU A 199 -14.60 0.93 2.18
C LEU A 199 -15.54 1.81 3.00
N LEU A 200 -16.61 1.25 3.57
CA LEU A 200 -17.52 1.98 4.45
C LEU A 200 -16.86 2.32 5.80
N GLN A 201 -15.95 1.47 6.25
CA GLN A 201 -15.24 1.59 7.54
C GLN A 201 -13.95 2.42 7.45
N VAL A 202 -13.51 2.79 6.24
CA VAL A 202 -12.38 3.70 6.06
C VAL A 202 -12.74 5.06 6.69
N LYS A 203 -12.10 5.36 7.82
CA LYS A 203 -12.16 6.68 8.48
C LYS A 203 -11.12 7.59 7.84
N ALA A 204 -11.47 8.87 7.70
CA ALA A 204 -10.49 9.89 7.34
C ALA A 204 -9.38 9.92 8.40
N PRO A 205 -8.10 10.09 8.02
CA PRO A 205 -7.05 10.39 8.98
C PRO A 205 -7.42 11.72 9.64
N SER A 206 -7.68 11.69 10.94
CA SER A 206 -8.07 12.86 11.73
C SER A 206 -6.92 13.86 11.77
N SER A 207 -7.14 15.03 11.18
CA SER A 207 -6.25 16.19 11.27
C SER A 207 -6.70 17.07 12.44
N GLY A 208 -6.06 16.89 13.60
CA GLY A 208 -6.00 17.87 14.68
C GLY A 208 -7.00 17.73 15.84
N GLY A 209 -6.48 17.28 17.00
CA GLY A 209 -6.77 17.88 18.31
C GLY A 209 -7.60 17.05 19.30
N ASP A 210 -6.90 16.64 20.37
CA ASP A 210 -7.32 16.09 21.68
C ASP A 210 -7.55 14.58 21.81
N ALA A 211 -6.94 13.85 22.74
CA ALA A 211 -5.75 14.02 23.58
C ALA A 211 -5.51 12.63 24.22
N ASP A 212 -4.27 12.35 24.63
CA ASP A 212 -3.82 11.21 25.44
C ASP A 212 -3.55 9.90 24.66
N ALA A 213 -2.33 9.39 24.46
CA ALA A 213 -0.97 9.69 24.93
C ALA A 213 0.00 9.04 23.89
N GLY A 214 1.24 9.44 23.60
CA GLY A 214 2.17 10.47 24.05
C GLY A 214 3.50 10.19 23.31
N GLY A 215 4.29 11.22 22.99
CA GLY A 215 5.73 11.11 22.78
C GLY A 215 6.25 10.61 21.42
N GLU A 216 6.73 11.55 20.59
CA GLU A 216 7.94 11.28 19.80
C GLU A 216 9.08 10.93 20.78
N GLY A 217 9.48 9.66 20.80
CA GLY A 217 10.60 9.15 21.59
C GLY A 217 10.20 8.02 22.55
N GLY A 218 10.48 6.78 22.14
CA GLY A 218 10.87 5.73 23.09
C GLY A 218 9.81 4.78 23.65
N GLU A 219 8.50 5.00 23.47
CA GLU A 219 7.51 4.02 23.99
C GLU A 219 7.16 2.93 22.96
N ARG A 220 7.48 1.70 23.35
CA ARG A 220 7.19 0.43 22.67
C ARG A 220 5.67 0.29 22.48
N ASP A 221 5.22 -0.02 21.26
CA ASP A 221 3.78 -0.20 20.97
C ASP A 221 3.20 -1.29 21.89
N PRO A 222 2.00 -1.12 22.49
CA PRO A 222 1.40 -2.14 23.37
C PRO A 222 1.22 -3.52 22.72
N LEU A 223 1.15 -3.57 21.39
CA LEU A 223 1.05 -4.81 20.61
C LEU A 223 2.41 -5.36 20.17
N PHE A 224 3.52 -4.69 20.51
CA PHE A 224 4.86 -5.07 20.06
C PHE A 224 5.23 -6.49 20.45
N ASP A 225 4.98 -6.87 21.69
CA ASP A 225 5.36 -8.18 22.22
C ASP A 225 4.65 -9.32 21.51
N GLN A 226 3.33 -9.16 21.38
CA GLN A 226 2.49 -10.11 20.67
C GLN A 226 2.90 -10.21 19.20
N ALA A 227 3.29 -9.08 18.59
CA ALA A 227 3.75 -9.07 17.22
C ALA A 227 5.10 -9.79 17.07
N VAL A 228 6.04 -9.65 18.01
CA VAL A 228 7.33 -10.37 18.00
C VAL A 228 7.10 -11.88 18.10
N GLU A 229 6.26 -12.33 19.01
CA GLU A 229 5.93 -13.74 19.20
C GLU A 229 5.36 -14.35 17.91
N ILE A 230 4.42 -13.67 17.26
CA ILE A 230 3.83 -14.09 15.97
C ILE A 230 4.90 -14.17 14.87
N MET A 231 5.83 -13.21 14.81
CA MET A 231 6.88 -13.22 13.80
C MET A 231 7.87 -14.38 14.01
N ILE A 232 8.24 -14.65 15.26
CA ILE A 232 9.14 -15.77 15.62
C ILE A 232 8.48 -17.12 15.31
N GLU A 233 7.22 -17.32 15.68
CA GLU A 233 6.48 -18.56 15.40
C GLU A 233 6.38 -18.87 13.90
N THR A 234 6.26 -17.83 13.08
CA THR A 234 6.05 -17.96 11.63
C THR A 234 7.34 -17.87 10.81
N GLY A 235 8.44 -17.44 11.43
CA GLY A 235 9.74 -17.23 10.79
C GLY A 235 9.75 -16.18 9.69
N ARG A 236 8.73 -15.31 9.57
CA ARG A 236 8.58 -14.36 8.44
C ARG A 236 8.18 -12.97 8.90
N GLY A 237 9.09 -12.00 8.80
CA GLY A 237 8.88 -10.59 9.12
C GLY A 237 8.09 -9.80 8.07
N SER A 238 6.84 -10.19 7.80
CA SER A 238 5.99 -9.53 6.81
C SER A 238 4.91 -8.63 7.43
N VAL A 239 4.81 -7.38 6.97
CA VAL A 239 3.77 -6.42 7.39
C VAL A 239 2.37 -7.01 7.18
N SER A 240 2.13 -7.66 6.04
CA SER A 240 0.84 -8.28 5.72
C SER A 240 0.46 -9.46 6.64
N LEU A 241 1.46 -10.15 7.21
CA LEU A 241 1.23 -11.23 8.18
C LEU A 241 0.65 -10.67 9.47
N LEU A 242 1.25 -9.61 10.02
CA LEU A 242 0.76 -8.95 11.23
C LEU A 242 -0.63 -8.34 11.03
N GLN A 243 -0.89 -7.75 9.85
CA GLN A 243 -2.22 -7.23 9.53
C GLN A 243 -3.30 -8.32 9.61
N ARG A 244 -3.01 -9.53 9.09
CA ARG A 244 -3.96 -10.66 9.11
C ARG A 244 -4.10 -11.28 10.50
N ARG A 245 -2.99 -11.47 11.22
CA ARG A 245 -2.99 -12.16 12.53
C ARG A 245 -3.48 -11.29 13.68
N MET A 246 -3.25 -9.98 13.62
CA MET A 246 -3.56 -9.05 14.72
C MET A 246 -4.72 -8.09 14.39
N ALA A 247 -5.31 -8.19 13.20
CA ALA A 247 -6.38 -7.31 12.73
C ALA A 247 -6.05 -5.80 12.83
N ILE A 248 -4.78 -5.44 12.60
CA ILE A 248 -4.28 -4.06 12.64
C ILE A 248 -4.11 -3.47 11.24
N GLY A 249 -4.17 -2.14 11.14
CA GLY A 249 -3.93 -1.41 9.89
C GLY A 249 -2.47 -1.44 9.44
N TYR A 250 -2.24 -1.16 8.14
CA TYR A 250 -0.90 -1.21 7.51
C TYR A 250 0.11 -0.29 8.19
N SER A 251 -0.27 0.95 8.51
CA SER A 251 0.62 1.93 9.15
C SER A 251 1.15 1.45 10.51
N ARG A 252 0.28 0.82 11.32
CA ARG A 252 0.68 0.26 12.61
C ARG A 252 1.52 -1.01 12.44
N ALA A 253 1.14 -1.89 11.52
CA ALA A 253 1.93 -3.09 11.21
C ALA A 253 3.33 -2.76 10.66
N SER A 254 3.45 -1.75 9.80
CA SER A 254 4.74 -1.26 9.28
C SER A 254 5.60 -0.72 10.41
N ARG A 255 5.02 0.11 11.28
CA ARG A 255 5.72 0.67 12.45
C ARG A 255 6.24 -0.42 13.39
N LEU A 256 5.45 -1.45 13.64
CA LEU A 256 5.86 -2.61 14.45
C LEU A 256 7.05 -3.35 13.81
N VAL A 257 7.00 -3.59 12.50
CA VAL A 257 8.11 -4.23 11.76
C VAL A 257 9.37 -3.37 11.78
N ASP A 258 9.25 -2.06 11.70
CA ASP A 258 10.40 -1.15 11.75
C ASP A 258 10.99 -1.06 13.17
N GLN A 259 10.16 -1.04 14.21
CA GLN A 259 10.62 -1.11 15.61
C GLN A 259 11.34 -2.44 15.89
N MET A 260 10.86 -3.56 15.36
CA MET A 260 11.54 -4.87 15.49
C MET A 260 12.89 -4.91 14.76
N GLY A 261 12.99 -4.22 13.62
CA GLY A 261 14.27 -4.05 12.92
C GLY A 261 15.28 -3.24 13.75
N LEU A 262 14.84 -2.13 14.35
CA LEU A 262 15.67 -1.31 15.23
C LEU A 262 16.09 -2.06 16.51
N ALA A 263 15.23 -2.96 17.01
CA ALA A 263 15.51 -3.82 18.17
C ALA A 263 16.40 -5.05 17.84
N GLY A 264 16.82 -5.22 16.58
CA GLY A 264 17.67 -6.35 16.17
C GLY A 264 16.94 -7.71 16.10
N ILE A 265 15.61 -7.70 16.15
CA ILE A 265 14.76 -8.91 16.08
C ILE A 265 14.60 -9.37 14.62
N LEU A 266 14.56 -8.42 13.70
CA LEU A 266 14.42 -8.64 12.26
C LEU A 266 15.67 -8.14 11.51
N SER A 267 15.96 -8.77 10.38
CA SER A 267 17.02 -8.33 9.48
C SER A 267 16.79 -6.93 8.92
N ASP A 268 17.87 -6.32 8.42
CA ASP A 268 17.80 -5.08 7.66
C ASP A 268 16.87 -5.19 6.44
N HIS A 269 16.33 -4.05 6.06
CA HIS A 269 15.38 -3.93 4.97
C HIS A 269 16.04 -4.23 3.62
N LYS A 270 15.66 -5.35 2.97
CA LYS A 270 16.05 -5.69 1.59
C LYS A 270 14.87 -5.49 0.63
N GLY A 271 14.49 -4.23 0.40
CA GLY A 271 13.46 -3.86 -0.59
C GLY A 271 12.07 -4.44 -0.28
N SER A 272 11.38 -5.01 -1.27
CA SER A 272 10.00 -5.50 -1.13
C SER A 272 9.86 -6.91 -0.53
N VAL A 273 10.95 -7.49 -0.02
CA VAL A 273 10.97 -8.85 0.53
C VAL A 273 10.72 -8.82 2.04
N ALA A 274 10.02 -9.83 2.57
CA ALA A 274 9.81 -9.99 4.00
C ALA A 274 11.15 -10.08 4.75
N ARG A 275 11.25 -9.44 5.93
CA ARG A 275 12.48 -9.48 6.74
C ARG A 275 12.65 -10.86 7.38
N GLU A 276 13.88 -11.33 7.49
CA GLU A 276 14.19 -12.58 8.18
C GLU A 276 14.20 -12.35 9.69
N VAL A 277 13.75 -13.35 10.46
CA VAL A 277 13.75 -13.30 11.93
C VAL A 277 15.12 -13.76 12.43
N LEU A 278 15.76 -12.95 13.26
CA LEU A 278 17.15 -13.16 13.70
C LEU A 278 17.28 -13.84 15.07
N ILE A 279 16.20 -13.93 15.84
CA ILE A 279 16.20 -14.45 17.21
C ILE A 279 15.21 -15.61 17.38
N THR A 280 15.50 -16.49 18.35
CA THR A 280 14.60 -17.59 18.71
C THR A 280 13.60 -17.18 19.81
N LEU A 281 12.58 -18.00 20.04
CA LEU A 281 11.60 -17.76 21.11
C LEU A 281 12.27 -17.82 22.51
N GLU A 282 13.30 -18.65 22.68
CA GLU A 282 14.09 -18.73 23.91
C GLU A 282 14.91 -17.46 24.14
N ASP A 283 15.51 -16.90 23.07
CA ASP A 283 16.23 -15.63 23.14
C ASP A 283 15.30 -14.46 23.51
N TRP A 284 14.09 -14.45 22.93
CA TRP A 284 13.07 -13.45 23.24
C TRP A 284 12.62 -13.48 24.70
N HIS A 285 12.36 -14.68 25.24
CA HIS A 285 12.00 -14.84 26.65
C HIS A 285 13.15 -14.43 27.59
N ARG A 286 14.40 -14.73 27.22
CA ARG A 286 15.59 -14.26 27.95
C ARG A 286 15.68 -12.73 27.95
N MET A 287 15.43 -12.08 26.82
CA MET A 287 15.40 -10.61 26.72
C MET A 287 14.30 -9.99 27.60
N LYS A 288 13.09 -10.57 27.62
CA LYS A 288 12.00 -10.12 28.51
C LYS A 288 12.35 -10.26 29.99
N ARG A 289 12.94 -11.38 30.43
CA ARG A 289 13.34 -11.57 31.83
C ARG A 289 14.38 -10.56 32.31
N LEU A 290 15.31 -10.17 31.42
CA LEU A 290 16.32 -9.16 31.70
C LEU A 290 15.70 -7.74 31.75
N GLU A 291 14.74 -7.46 30.88
CA GLU A 291 14.00 -6.18 30.84
C GLU A 291 13.07 -6.01 32.07
N ASP A 292 12.45 -7.08 32.54
CA ASP A 292 11.60 -7.12 33.74
C ASP A 292 12.42 -7.12 35.06
N GLY A 293 13.76 -7.10 34.98
CA GLY A 293 14.66 -7.01 36.15
C GLY A 293 14.71 -8.27 37.01
N LEU A 294 14.29 -9.43 36.49
CA LEU A 294 14.08 -10.67 37.26
C LEU A 294 15.36 -11.51 37.47
N ASP A 295 16.51 -11.12 36.93
CA ASP A 295 17.77 -11.88 37.01
C ASP A 295 18.92 -11.19 37.77
N ALA A 296 18.66 -10.10 38.50
CA ALA A 296 19.68 -9.54 39.41
C ALA A 296 19.88 -10.39 40.70
N SER A 297 19.02 -11.38 40.95
CA SER A 297 19.06 -12.18 42.19
C SER A 297 19.49 -13.64 42.05
N ASN A 298 19.66 -14.18 40.84
CA ASN A 298 20.02 -15.60 40.65
C ASN A 298 21.37 -15.86 39.96
N ALA A 299 22.13 -14.81 39.61
CA ALA A 299 23.49 -14.98 39.06
C ALA A 299 24.56 -15.33 40.12
N ALA A 300 24.17 -15.54 41.39
CA ALA A 300 25.10 -15.81 42.49
C ALA A 300 25.17 -17.28 42.94
N GLU A 301 24.35 -18.18 42.40
CA GLU A 301 24.32 -19.60 42.86
C GLU A 301 24.93 -20.62 41.89
N ASP A 302 25.35 -20.23 40.68
CA ASP A 302 25.92 -21.17 39.68
C ASP A 302 27.47 -21.08 39.53
N LEU A 303 28.19 -20.49 40.50
CA LEU A 303 29.67 -20.43 40.49
C LEU A 303 30.34 -21.26 41.59
N ASP A 304 29.62 -22.15 42.26
CA ASP A 304 30.21 -23.15 43.16
C ASP A 304 29.89 -24.56 42.63
N GLY A 305 30.80 -25.10 41.81
CA GLY A 305 30.67 -26.49 41.36
C GLY A 305 31.60 -26.89 40.23
N ASP A 306 32.83 -27.23 40.61
CA ASP A 306 33.62 -28.31 40.00
C ASP A 306 34.17 -28.11 38.58
N PHE A 307 35.43 -27.65 38.49
CA PHE A 307 36.45 -28.37 37.70
C PHE A 307 37.83 -28.11 38.33
N GLY A 308 38.41 -29.20 38.83
CA GLY A 308 39.74 -29.25 39.41
C GLY A 308 40.88 -29.06 38.40
N ASP A 309 42.03 -28.75 39.00
CA ASP A 309 43.42 -28.93 38.58
C ASP A 309 43.67 -29.46 37.15
N ASP A 310 44.41 -28.69 36.35
CA ASP A 310 45.80 -29.05 36.12
C ASP A 310 46.61 -27.90 35.47
N ASP A 311 47.62 -27.50 36.24
CA ASP A 311 49.02 -27.27 35.86
C ASP A 311 49.45 -26.15 34.87
N ALA A 312 50.10 -25.16 35.50
CA ALA A 312 51.36 -24.51 35.14
C ALA A 312 51.62 -23.94 33.73
N GLY A 313 51.74 -22.61 33.70
CA GLY A 313 53.06 -22.00 33.45
C GLY A 313 53.19 -21.06 32.25
N GLY A 314 53.48 -19.79 32.53
CA GLY A 314 54.32 -18.96 31.66
C GLY A 314 53.66 -17.73 31.03
N VAL A 315 53.89 -16.58 31.67
CA VAL A 315 53.84 -15.21 31.10
C VAL A 315 55.29 -14.67 31.22
N PRO A 316 55.81 -13.66 30.47
CA PRO A 316 55.22 -12.78 29.43
C PRO A 316 56.12 -12.56 28.17
N ALA A 317 55.60 -11.75 27.22
CA ALA A 317 56.14 -10.43 26.84
C ALA A 317 56.30 -10.19 25.32
N GLU A 318 56.08 -8.91 24.97
CA GLU A 318 56.55 -8.17 23.79
C GLU A 318 55.61 -8.00 22.58
N LEU A 319 55.06 -6.78 22.49
CA LEU A 319 54.70 -6.09 21.25
C LEU A 319 55.97 -5.50 20.61
N PRO A 320 56.08 -5.56 19.28
CA PRO A 320 56.23 -4.32 18.49
C PRO A 320 55.34 -4.42 17.24
N GLY A 321 54.87 -3.37 16.58
CA GLY A 321 55.37 -2.02 16.42
C GLY A 321 55.05 -1.61 14.96
N GLU A 322 54.83 -0.31 14.79
CA GLU A 322 55.02 0.47 13.56
C GLU A 322 53.99 0.43 12.41
N HIS A 323 53.32 1.59 12.34
CA HIS A 323 52.74 2.24 11.18
C HIS A 323 53.61 2.27 9.92
N ARG A 324 52.95 2.13 8.76
CA ARG A 324 53.18 2.77 7.43
C ARG A 324 52.27 2.04 6.43
N TYR A 325 51.46 2.64 5.56
CA TYR A 325 51.24 3.99 5.02
C TYR A 325 49.74 4.18 4.77
#